data_AF-A0A830CLK8-F1
#
_entry.id   AF-A0A830CLK8-F1
#
_cell.length_a   1.000
_cell.length_b   1.000
_cell.length_c   1.000
_cell.angle_alpha   90.00
_cell.angle_beta   90.00
_cell.angle_gamma   90.00
#
_symmetry.space_group_name_H-M   'P 1'
#
loop_
_entity.id
_entity.type
_entity.pdbx_description
1 polymer ?
#
loop_
_entity_poly.entity_id
_entity_poly.type
_entity_poly.pdbx_seq_one_letter_code
_entity_poly.pdbx_strand_id
1 'polypeptide(L)'
;MTKEQELDRITALPGQPCVKFSQFSGYVTVNQEHGRALFYWLTEAANNAHNKPLVLWLNGGQSLFLFFKSIITFFLSFFLYFLF
;
A
#
# COMPACT_ATOMS: atom_id res chain seq x y z
N MET A 1 -1.57 -12.51 -12.58
CA MET A 1 -0.54 -11.51 -12.18
C MET A 1 0.32 -11.20 -13.39
N THR A 2 0.56 -9.92 -13.68
CA THR A 2 1.51 -9.50 -14.72
C THR A 2 2.94 -9.57 -14.17
N LYS A 3 3.94 -9.58 -15.06
CA LYS A 3 5.36 -9.56 -14.66
C LYS A 3 5.72 -8.30 -13.86
N GLU A 4 5.11 -7.17 -14.22
CA GLU A 4 5.32 -5.88 -13.54
C GLU A 4 4.80 -5.91 -12.10
N GLN A 5 3.60 -6.49 -11.88
CA GLN A 5 3.04 -6.64 -10.54
C GLN A 5 3.91 -7.49 -9.62
N GLU A 6 4.57 -8.52 -10.16
CA GLU A 6 5.46 -9.37 -9.36
C GLU A 6 6.77 -8.65 -8.97
N LEU A 7 7.25 -7.72 -9.80
CA LEU A 7 8.42 -6.89 -9.47
C LEU A 7 8.10 -5.91 -8.33
N ASP A 8 6.87 -5.44 -8.25
CA ASP A 8 6.39 -4.56 -7.18
C ASP A 8 6.09 -5.32 -5.87
N ARG A 9 6.20 -6.66 -5.86
CA ARG A 9 5.86 -7.49 -4.69
C ARG A 9 6.84 -7.26 -3.54
N ILE A 10 6.29 -6.87 -2.39
CA ILE A 10 7.06 -6.72 -1.16
C ILE A 10 7.12 -8.08 -0.45
N THR A 11 8.31 -8.65 -0.37
CA THR A 11 8.55 -9.95 0.29
C THR A 11 8.67 -9.81 1.81
N ALA A 12 9.29 -8.72 2.29
CA ALA A 12 9.42 -8.41 3.71
C ALA A 12 9.64 -6.91 3.92
N LEU A 13 9.12 -6.37 5.01
CA LEU A 13 9.43 -5.02 5.49
C LEU A 13 10.25 -5.09 6.78
N PRO A 14 11.23 -4.19 6.99
CA PRO A 14 11.98 -4.12 8.24
C PRO A 14 11.04 -3.91 9.44
N GLY A 15 11.12 -4.80 10.43
CA GLY A 15 10.32 -4.72 11.65
C GLY A 15 8.85 -5.16 11.52
N GLN A 16 8.41 -5.61 10.34
CA GLN A 16 7.07 -6.16 10.16
C GLN A 16 7.00 -7.60 10.69
N PRO A 17 6.01 -7.95 11.53
CA PRO A 17 5.78 -9.34 11.92
C PRO A 17 5.35 -10.18 10.71
N CYS A 18 5.36 -11.52 10.85
CA CYS A 18 4.88 -12.40 9.80
C CYS A 18 3.41 -12.11 9.48
N VAL A 19 3.13 -11.78 8.21
CA VAL A 19 1.78 -11.46 7.72
C VAL A 19 1.32 -12.51 6.71
N LYS A 20 0.00 -12.74 6.67
CA LYS A 20 -0.64 -13.73 5.77
C LYS A 20 -1.21 -13.13 4.48
N PHE A 21 -1.01 -11.84 4.24
CA PHE A 21 -1.49 -11.13 3.06
C PHE A 21 -0.33 -10.73 2.15
N SER A 22 -0.60 -10.62 0.85
CA SER A 22 0.35 -10.05 -0.10
C SER A 22 0.30 -8.53 -0.05
N GLN A 23 1.45 -7.91 -0.30
CA GLN A 23 1.57 -6.47 -0.41
C GLN A 23 2.52 -6.11 -1.56
N PHE A 24 2.23 -4.98 -2.19
CA PHE A 24 2.89 -4.50 -3.40
C PHE A 24 3.14 -3.00 -3.28
N SER A 25 4.26 -2.52 -3.77
CA SER A 25 4.53 -1.09 -3.87
C SER A 25 5.31 -0.77 -5.12
N GLY A 26 5.00 0.37 -5.72
CA GLY A 26 5.67 0.82 -6.92
C GLY A 26 5.26 2.24 -7.28
N TYR A 27 5.55 2.61 -8.53
CA TYR A 27 5.22 3.92 -9.07
C TYR A 27 4.33 3.76 -10.30
N VAL A 28 3.23 4.52 -10.35
CA VAL A 28 2.37 4.63 -11.52
C VAL A 28 2.62 5.98 -12.18
N THR A 29 3.11 5.97 -13.42
CA THR A 29 3.30 7.19 -14.21
C THR A 29 1.93 7.80 -14.54
N VAL A 30 1.70 9.03 -14.07
CA VAL A 30 0.43 9.76 -14.29
C VAL A 30 0.57 10.87 -15.34
N ASN A 31 1.79 11.30 -15.62
CA ASN A 31 2.08 12.20 -16.73
C ASN A 31 3.49 11.95 -17.25
N GLN A 32 3.60 11.36 -18.44
CA GLN A 32 4.88 11.00 -19.02
C GLN A 32 5.67 12.23 -19.50
N GLU A 33 5.00 13.22 -20.11
CA GLU A 33 5.62 14.45 -20.62
C GLU A 33 6.34 15.25 -19.52
N HIS A 34 5.78 15.26 -18.32
CA HIS A 34 6.30 16.00 -17.16
C HIS A 34 7.01 15.08 -16.16
N GLY A 35 7.23 13.81 -16.50
CA GLY A 35 7.91 12.83 -15.63
C GLY A 35 7.22 12.62 -14.26
N ARG A 36 5.90 12.82 -14.16
CA ARG A 36 5.18 12.67 -12.89
C ARG A 36 4.72 11.23 -12.68
N ALA A 37 5.03 10.70 -11.50
CA ALA A 37 4.56 9.40 -11.06
C ALA A 37 4.02 9.48 -9.62
N LEU A 38 3.03 8.65 -9.31
CA LEU A 38 2.49 8.48 -7.97
C LEU A 38 3.04 7.19 -7.37
N PHE A 39 3.56 7.28 -6.15
CA PHE A 39 3.86 6.10 -5.35
C PHE A 39 2.57 5.46 -4.85
N TYR A 40 2.50 4.13 -4.85
CA TYR A 40 1.42 3.38 -4.23
C TYR A 40 1.96 2.28 -3.32
N TRP A 41 1.15 1.91 -2.32
CA TRP A 41 1.32 0.71 -1.51
C TRP A 41 -0.04 0.02 -1.39
N LEU A 42 -0.14 -1.18 -1.96
CA LEU A 42 -1.34 -2.01 -1.97
C LEU A 42 -1.15 -3.18 -1.01
N THR A 43 -2.14 -3.41 -0.16
CA THR A 43 -2.24 -4.61 0.68
C THR A 43 -3.49 -5.39 0.29
N GLU A 44 -3.33 -6.65 -0.08
CA GLU A 44 -4.49 -7.51 -0.38
C GLU A 44 -5.20 -7.96 0.91
N ALA A 45 -6.46 -8.35 0.80
CA ALA A 45 -7.14 -9.00 1.92
C ALA A 45 -6.49 -10.36 2.21
N ALA A 46 -6.31 -10.69 3.50
CA ALA A 46 -5.65 -11.94 3.89
C ALA A 46 -6.38 -13.21 3.42
N ASN A 47 -7.71 -13.14 3.26
CA ASN A 47 -8.54 -14.26 2.83
C ASN A 47 -9.42 -13.85 1.64
N ASN A 48 -9.45 -14.69 0.59
CA ASN A 48 -10.29 -14.52 -0.59
C ASN A 48 -10.16 -13.13 -1.25
N ALA A 49 -8.93 -12.62 -1.38
CA ALA A 49 -8.64 -11.28 -1.91
C ALA A 49 -9.38 -10.95 -3.21
N HIS A 50 -9.46 -11.91 -4.14
CA HIS A 50 -10.11 -11.76 -5.44
C HIS A 50 -11.62 -11.47 -5.35
N ASN A 51 -12.27 -11.76 -4.22
CA ASN A 51 -13.70 -11.54 -4.00
C ASN A 51 -13.99 -10.29 -3.14
N LYS A 52 -12.95 -9.57 -2.71
CA LYS A 52 -13.08 -8.37 -1.87
C LYS A 52 -13.02 -7.11 -2.73
N PRO A 53 -13.77 -6.05 -2.39
CA PRO A 53 -13.72 -4.80 -3.13
C PRO A 53 -12.37 -4.10 -2.96
N LEU A 54 -11.97 -3.33 -3.96
CA LEU A 54 -10.81 -2.45 -3.87
C LEU A 54 -11.19 -1.16 -3.14
N VAL A 55 -10.42 -0.78 -2.13
CA VAL A 55 -10.57 0.48 -1.40
C VAL A 55 -9.37 1.37 -1.69
N LEU A 56 -9.62 2.55 -2.26
CA LEU A 56 -8.59 3.57 -2.47
C LEU A 56 -8.60 4.57 -1.32
N TRP A 57 -7.47 4.71 -0.66
CA TRP A 57 -7.28 5.69 0.42
C TRP A 57 -6.41 6.85 -0.04
N LEU A 58 -6.92 8.07 0.07
CA LEU A 58 -6.20 9.30 -0.26
C LEU A 58 -6.18 10.21 0.98
N ASN A 59 -4.98 10.52 1.48
CA ASN A 59 -4.80 11.50 2.54
C ASN A 59 -4.77 12.92 1.96
N GLY A 60 -5.39 13.89 2.64
CA GLY A 60 -5.19 15.33 2.39
C GLY A 60 -4.19 15.96 3.37
N GLY A 61 -3.49 17.03 2.98
CA GLY A 61 -2.63 17.83 3.89
C GLY A 61 -1.26 18.25 3.29
N GLN A 62 -0.52 19.15 3.97
CA GLN A 62 0.79 19.67 3.54
C GLN A 62 1.98 18.89 4.14
N SER A 63 2.83 18.38 3.24
CA SER A 63 4.22 17.89 3.37
C SER A 63 4.58 16.68 4.27
N LEU A 64 5.59 15.98 3.75
CA LEU A 64 6.24 14.69 4.01
C LEU A 64 6.60 14.34 5.47
N PHE A 65 6.69 15.30 6.40
CA PHE A 65 7.17 15.03 7.77
C PHE A 65 6.09 14.40 8.68
N LEU A 66 4.81 14.69 8.41
CA LEU A 66 3.67 14.01 9.05
C LEU A 66 3.37 12.66 8.39
N PHE A 67 3.89 12.41 7.19
CA PHE A 67 3.59 11.21 6.40
C PHE A 67 4.10 9.93 7.09
N PHE A 68 5.35 9.92 7.56
CA PHE A 68 5.94 8.71 8.17
C PHE A 68 5.40 8.40 9.57
N LYS A 69 5.14 9.41 10.39
CA LYS A 69 4.53 9.21 11.72
C LYS A 69 3.06 8.78 11.63
N SER A 70 2.34 9.34 10.66
CA SER A 70 0.93 9.03 10.45
C SER A 70 0.74 7.65 9.81
N ILE A 71 1.57 7.24 8.83
CA ILE A 71 1.49 5.89 8.25
C ILE A 71 1.68 4.81 9.31
N ILE A 72 2.67 4.90 10.20
CA ILE A 72 2.92 3.84 11.19
C ILE A 72 1.75 3.73 12.18
N THR A 73 1.25 4.87 12.65
CA THR A 73 0.16 4.92 13.63
C THR A 73 -1.19 4.53 13.01
N PHE A 74 -1.45 4.98 11.79
CA PHE A 74 -2.68 4.69 11.05
C PHE A 74 -2.69 3.25 10.54
N PHE A 75 -1.56 2.70 10.10
CA PHE A 75 -1.47 1.30 9.69
C PHE A 75 -1.82 0.39 10.86
N LEU A 76 -1.33 0.66 12.09
CA LEU A 76 -1.78 -0.09 13.27
C LEU A 76 -3.30 0.01 13.49
N SER A 77 -3.88 1.21 13.45
CA SER A 77 -5.31 1.42 13.76
C SER A 77 -6.26 0.92 12.67
N PHE A 78 -5.95 1.16 11.39
CA PHE A 78 -6.74 0.72 10.24
C PHE A 78 -6.66 -0.80 10.06
N PHE A 79 -5.48 -1.39 10.27
CA PHE A 79 -5.27 -2.83 10.20
C PHE A 79 -6.00 -3.58 11.32
N LEU A 80 -6.12 -3.01 12.52
CA LEU A 80 -6.97 -3.58 13.58
C LEU A 80 -8.47 -3.52 13.24
N TYR A 81 -8.94 -2.49 12.54
CA TYR A 81 -10.37 -2.29 12.30
C TYR A 81 -10.96 -3.15 11.18
N PHE A 82 -10.15 -3.55 10.20
CA PHE A 82 -10.58 -4.39 9.07
C PHE A 82 -10.29 -5.89 9.27
N LEU A 83 -9.75 -6.28 10.43
CA LEU A 83 -9.54 -7.68 10.82
C LEU A 83 -10.66 -8.26 11.70
N PHE A 84 -11.63 -7.44 12.14
CA PHE A 84 -12.81 -7.88 12.89
C PHE A 84 -14.11 -7.60 12.11
#